data_AF-A0A4Q2V3K5-F1
#
_entry.id   AF-A0A4Q2V3K5-F1
#
_cell.length_a   1.000
_cell.length_b   1.000
_cell.length_c   1.000
_cell.angle_alpha   90.00
_cell.angle_beta   90.00
_cell.angle_gamma   90.00
#
_symmetry.space_group_name_H-M   'P 1'
#
loop_
_entity.id
_entity.type
_entity.pdbx_description
1 polymer ?
#
loop_
_entity_poly.entity_id
_entity_poly.type
_entity_poly.pdbx_seq_one_letter_code
_entity_poly.pdbx_strand_id
1 'polypeptide(L)'
;MPQQRLSFAQWSQRRGSSISGDLLEFSSQQSDDLDVSQKSKCLSSRPRTVSTTSSTKPRTSWVFSHMPDEEVETRYYNQRTGKEEWRCKHCDKTYASSGGTAAPAKHLMDPPPDGHGLPKGAPRTAKVTTIRTIIEQARVAAEENPRKRRRLNDQSGDSIEPDQLEALYVRFITACSLPFRLVECPEFRALLAYINNDIETWLPDTHDTVKTWIMRQYECQKERVKQRIQSAKSRIHISCDLWTSPNSLAILGVVAHYVTEDGQLEHHVLALKDIDSEHDGSHLAVAILKVVD
;
A
#
# COMPACT_ATOMS: atom_id res chain seq x y z
N MET A 1 2.69 -29.40 -32.03
CA MET A 1 2.22 -28.20 -32.76
C MET A 1 2.51 -26.96 -31.91
N PRO A 2 3.17 -25.92 -32.46
CA PRO A 2 3.62 -24.77 -31.67
C PRO A 2 2.51 -23.74 -31.45
N GLN A 3 2.52 -23.07 -30.31
CA GLN A 3 1.62 -21.93 -30.04
C GLN A 3 2.12 -20.69 -30.79
N GLN A 4 1.25 -20.09 -31.61
CA GLN A 4 1.56 -18.85 -32.33
C GLN A 4 1.54 -17.65 -31.37
N ARG A 5 2.56 -16.79 -31.46
CA ARG A 5 2.51 -15.44 -30.89
C ARG A 5 1.61 -14.57 -31.76
N LEU A 6 0.63 -13.90 -31.16
CA LEU A 6 -0.08 -12.80 -31.81
C LEU A 6 0.79 -11.53 -31.72
N SER A 7 0.85 -10.78 -32.82
CA SER A 7 1.66 -9.57 -32.98
C SER A 7 0.97 -8.32 -32.47
N PHE A 8 1.74 -7.38 -31.94
CA PHE A 8 1.29 -6.01 -31.65
C PHE A 8 0.69 -5.34 -32.89
N ALA A 9 -0.54 -4.85 -32.79
CA ALA A 9 -1.11 -3.91 -33.74
C ALA A 9 -0.85 -2.47 -33.27
N GLN A 10 -0.39 -1.61 -34.18
CA GLN A 10 -0.08 -0.21 -33.89
C GLN A 10 -1.36 0.63 -33.88
N TRP A 11 -1.48 1.55 -32.91
CA TRP A 11 -2.62 2.47 -32.81
C TRP A 11 -2.45 3.63 -33.79
N SER A 12 -3.30 3.72 -34.81
CA SER A 12 -3.35 4.87 -35.73
C SER A 12 -4.32 5.94 -35.20
N GLN A 13 -3.90 7.21 -35.24
CA GLN A 13 -4.76 8.35 -34.91
C GLN A 13 -5.60 8.78 -36.13
N ARG A 14 -6.90 9.06 -35.94
CA ARG A 14 -7.53 10.37 -36.27
C ARG A 14 -9.05 10.46 -35.98
N ARG A 15 -9.40 11.50 -35.22
CA ARG A 15 -10.58 12.41 -35.26
C ARG A 15 -11.86 12.01 -36.04
N GLY A 16 -13.03 12.21 -35.40
CA GLY A 16 -14.01 13.18 -35.94
C GLY A 16 -15.49 12.78 -36.15
N SER A 17 -16.31 12.86 -35.10
CA SER A 17 -17.71 13.37 -35.06
C SER A 17 -18.88 12.74 -35.87
N SER A 18 -20.01 12.51 -35.15
CA SER A 18 -21.39 12.94 -35.46
C SER A 18 -22.51 11.94 -35.91
N ILE A 19 -23.34 11.53 -34.92
CA ILE A 19 -24.83 11.56 -34.87
C ILE A 19 -25.71 10.50 -35.61
N SER A 20 -26.79 10.10 -34.89
CA SER A 20 -27.99 9.28 -35.25
C SER A 20 -27.79 7.77 -35.52
N GLY A 21 -28.72 6.86 -35.17
CA GLY A 21 -30.02 6.96 -34.48
C GLY A 21 -30.70 5.57 -34.37
N ASP A 22 -31.85 5.49 -33.68
CA ASP A 22 -32.75 4.31 -33.50
C ASP A 22 -32.18 3.11 -32.68
N LEU A 23 -32.74 2.59 -31.58
CA LEU A 23 -34.11 2.31 -31.07
C LEU A 23 -34.67 0.95 -31.56
N LEU A 24 -34.88 0.04 -30.59
CA LEU A 24 -35.80 -1.13 -30.49
C LEU A 24 -35.18 -2.14 -29.49
N GLU A 25 -35.64 -2.21 -28.24
CA GLU A 25 -36.72 -3.11 -27.76
C GLU A 25 -36.55 -4.59 -28.14
N PHE A 26 -36.26 -5.43 -27.13
CA PHE A 26 -36.93 -6.72 -26.97
C PHE A 26 -36.97 -7.12 -25.49
N SER A 27 -38.03 -7.83 -25.10
CA SER A 27 -38.39 -8.07 -23.69
C SER A 27 -38.80 -9.52 -23.42
N SER A 28 -38.80 -9.88 -22.13
CA SER A 28 -39.61 -10.93 -21.49
C SER A 28 -39.15 -12.40 -21.47
N GLN A 29 -39.63 -13.06 -20.39
CA GLN A 29 -39.71 -14.51 -20.11
C GLN A 29 -38.40 -15.19 -19.70
N GLN A 30 -38.17 -15.58 -18.44
CA GLN A 30 -39.03 -16.11 -17.35
C GLN A 30 -39.64 -17.49 -17.65
N SER A 31 -39.23 -18.48 -16.86
CA SER A 31 -39.89 -19.76 -16.67
C SER A 31 -39.72 -20.19 -15.22
N ASP A 32 -40.81 -20.19 -14.45
CA ASP A 32 -40.90 -20.82 -13.14
C ASP A 32 -40.87 -22.35 -13.26
N ASP A 33 -40.51 -23.07 -12.18
CA ASP A 33 -41.18 -24.35 -11.88
C ASP A 33 -41.04 -24.81 -10.41
N LEU A 34 -42.02 -25.63 -9.99
CA LEU A 34 -42.36 -26.00 -8.60
C LEU A 34 -42.68 -27.51 -8.51
N ASP A 35 -42.54 -28.25 -7.40
CA ASP A 35 -42.01 -28.04 -6.03
C ASP A 35 -41.79 -29.48 -5.45
N VAL A 36 -41.95 -29.68 -4.14
CA VAL A 36 -42.39 -30.93 -3.46
C VAL A 36 -41.26 -31.84 -2.98
N SER A 37 -40.70 -31.42 -1.84
CA SER A 37 -40.78 -32.17 -0.56
C SER A 37 -40.74 -33.71 -0.59
N GLN A 38 -39.72 -34.28 0.07
CA GLN A 38 -39.91 -35.49 0.88
C GLN A 38 -39.04 -35.45 2.15
N LYS A 39 -39.68 -35.52 3.32
CA LYS A 39 -39.01 -35.71 4.62
C LYS A 39 -38.65 -37.17 4.81
N SER A 40 -37.41 -37.47 5.19
CA SER A 40 -37.07 -38.75 5.82
C SER A 40 -36.15 -38.54 7.02
N LYS A 41 -36.54 -39.10 8.18
CA LYS A 41 -35.76 -39.08 9.42
C LYS A 41 -34.98 -40.40 9.52
N CYS A 42 -33.66 -40.35 9.43
CA CYS A 42 -32.80 -41.42 9.93
C CYS A 42 -31.77 -40.86 10.91
N LEU A 43 -31.90 -41.27 12.18
CA LEU A 43 -30.85 -41.14 13.17
C LEU A 43 -29.73 -42.12 12.81
N SER A 44 -28.50 -41.61 12.61
CA SER A 44 -27.30 -42.44 12.60
C SER A 44 -26.14 -41.65 13.22
N SER A 45 -25.38 -42.33 14.07
CA SER A 45 -24.35 -41.77 14.94
C SER A 45 -23.13 -41.29 14.15
N ARG A 46 -22.84 -39.99 14.23
CA ARG A 46 -21.53 -39.45 13.82
C ARG A 46 -20.57 -39.47 15.01
N PRO A 47 -19.39 -40.11 14.91
CA PRO A 47 -18.42 -40.09 16.00
C PRO A 47 -17.89 -38.67 16.23
N ARG A 48 -17.67 -38.31 17.50
CA ARG A 48 -16.97 -37.08 17.88
C ARG A 48 -15.51 -37.18 17.42
N THR A 49 -15.13 -36.50 16.35
CA THR A 49 -13.73 -36.24 16.04
C THR A 49 -13.17 -35.27 17.07
N VAL A 50 -12.34 -35.77 17.97
CA VAL A 50 -11.61 -34.94 18.94
C VAL A 50 -10.48 -34.23 18.22
N SER A 51 -10.76 -33.04 17.68
CA SER A 51 -9.76 -32.16 17.08
C SER A 51 -8.98 -31.44 18.18
N THR A 52 -8.00 -32.12 18.78
CA THR A 52 -7.08 -31.51 19.77
C THR A 52 -5.63 -31.65 19.32
N THR A 53 -5.31 -31.08 18.16
CA THR A 53 -3.95 -30.64 17.85
C THR A 53 -3.84 -29.18 18.24
N SER A 54 -3.27 -28.90 19.42
CA SER A 54 -2.98 -27.52 19.83
C SER A 54 -1.90 -26.94 18.92
N SER A 55 -2.27 -26.15 17.92
CA SER A 55 -1.31 -25.42 17.10
C SER A 55 -0.59 -24.39 17.98
N THR A 56 0.64 -24.73 18.35
CA THR A 56 1.50 -23.86 19.15
C THR A 56 1.84 -22.61 18.35
N LYS A 57 1.69 -21.42 18.96
CA LYS A 57 1.95 -20.16 18.27
C LYS A 57 3.44 -20.08 17.85
N PRO A 58 3.73 -19.63 16.61
CA PRO A 58 5.10 -19.52 16.12
C PRO A 58 5.89 -18.44 16.85
N ARG A 59 7.21 -18.64 16.97
CA ARG A 59 8.13 -17.80 17.73
C ARG A 59 8.75 -16.70 16.86
N THR A 60 8.06 -15.56 16.80
CA THR A 60 8.41 -14.44 15.90
C THR A 60 9.28 -13.32 16.52
N SER A 61 9.57 -13.37 17.82
CA SER A 61 10.36 -12.33 18.51
C SER A 61 11.87 -12.55 18.38
N TRP A 62 12.62 -11.47 18.15
CA TRP A 62 14.10 -11.42 18.05
C TRP A 62 14.85 -12.17 19.15
N VAL A 63 14.28 -12.26 20.36
CA VAL A 63 14.89 -13.00 21.48
C VAL A 63 15.00 -14.50 21.21
N PHE A 64 14.13 -15.09 20.38
CA PHE A 64 14.16 -16.52 20.09
C PHE A 64 15.32 -16.92 19.18
N SER A 65 15.87 -15.99 18.40
CA SER A 65 17.13 -16.18 17.64
C SER A 65 18.39 -16.22 18.52
N HIS A 66 18.24 -15.97 19.83
CA HIS A 66 19.33 -15.95 20.82
C HIS A 66 19.19 -17.09 21.85
N MET A 67 18.55 -18.19 21.43
CA MET A 67 18.47 -19.45 22.17
C MET A 67 19.60 -20.41 21.72
N PRO A 68 19.98 -21.41 22.54
CA PRO A 68 21.13 -22.28 22.24
C PRO A 68 21.05 -23.00 20.89
N ASP A 69 19.91 -23.58 20.53
CA ASP A 69 19.72 -24.33 19.27
C ASP A 69 19.43 -23.41 18.08
N GLU A 70 19.92 -23.79 16.90
CA GLU A 70 19.72 -23.05 15.63
C GLU A 70 18.26 -23.08 15.14
N GLU A 71 17.49 -24.11 15.52
CA GLU A 71 16.06 -24.19 15.20
C GLU A 71 15.23 -23.41 16.24
N VAL A 72 14.72 -22.25 15.83
CA VAL A 72 13.99 -21.27 16.68
C VAL A 72 12.77 -21.85 17.41
N GLU A 73 12.14 -22.89 16.87
CA GLU A 73 11.01 -23.58 17.51
C GLU A 73 11.39 -24.56 18.62
N THR A 74 12.69 -24.82 18.85
CA THR A 74 13.17 -25.74 19.90
C THR A 74 12.80 -25.26 21.30
N ARG A 75 12.01 -26.07 22.03
CA ARG A 75 11.45 -25.70 23.34
C ARG A 75 12.22 -26.33 24.49
N TYR A 76 12.70 -25.51 25.42
CA TYR A 76 13.24 -26.00 26.69
C TYR A 76 12.16 -25.99 27.76
N TYR A 77 12.19 -27.03 28.59
CA TYR A 77 11.31 -27.17 29.74
C TYR A 77 12.14 -27.28 31.01
N ASN A 78 11.73 -26.54 32.02
CA ASN A 78 12.35 -26.56 33.32
C ASN A 78 12.05 -27.89 34.02
N GLN A 79 13.06 -28.75 34.19
CA GLN A 79 12.88 -30.14 34.68
C GLN A 79 12.15 -30.24 36.03
N ARG A 80 12.25 -29.22 36.89
CA ARG A 80 11.62 -29.19 38.22
C ARG A 80 10.16 -28.70 38.21
N THR A 81 9.76 -27.93 37.20
CA THR A 81 8.43 -27.28 37.17
C THR A 81 7.59 -27.64 35.95
N GLY A 82 8.15 -28.33 34.96
CA GLY A 82 7.49 -28.71 33.71
C GLY A 82 7.13 -27.55 32.78
N LYS A 83 7.48 -26.30 33.14
CA LYS A 83 7.12 -25.09 32.38
C LYS A 83 8.14 -24.78 31.31
N GLU A 84 7.66 -24.24 30.19
CA GLU A 84 8.51 -23.75 29.09
C GLU A 84 9.36 -22.55 29.57
N GLU A 85 10.66 -22.61 29.30
CA GLU A 85 11.63 -21.57 29.62
C GLU A 85 12.43 -21.15 28.38
N TRP A 86 12.75 -19.87 28.31
CA TRP A 86 13.75 -19.33 27.39
C TRP A 86 15.12 -19.45 28.07
N ARG A 87 16.13 -19.84 27.31
CA ARG A 87 17.53 -19.96 27.74
C ARG A 87 18.39 -19.07 26.85
N CYS A 88 19.38 -18.39 27.42
CA CYS A 88 20.30 -17.57 26.63
C CYS A 88 21.33 -18.45 25.90
N LYS A 89 21.68 -18.09 24.66
CA LYS A 89 22.80 -18.68 23.90
C LYS A 89 24.17 -18.27 24.44
N HIS A 90 24.24 -17.17 25.20
CA HIS A 90 25.49 -16.48 25.53
C HIS A 90 25.88 -16.54 27.02
N CYS A 91 24.99 -17.03 27.89
CA CYS A 91 25.26 -17.31 29.31
C CYS A 91 24.19 -18.23 29.92
N ASP A 92 24.36 -18.65 31.17
CA ASP A 92 23.46 -19.58 31.86
C ASP A 92 22.13 -18.97 32.35
N LYS A 93 21.79 -17.72 31.97
CA LYS A 93 20.55 -17.06 32.40
C LYS A 93 19.32 -17.65 31.69
N THR A 94 18.28 -17.97 32.46
CA THR A 94 17.00 -18.51 31.97
C THR A 94 15.82 -17.67 32.45
N TYR A 95 14.73 -17.65 31.67
CA TYR A 95 13.53 -16.86 31.93
C TYR A 95 12.26 -17.66 31.62
N ALA A 96 11.22 -17.51 32.44
CA ALA A 96 9.95 -18.20 32.23
C ALA A 96 9.18 -17.65 31.01
N SER A 97 8.82 -18.50 30.06
CA SER A 97 8.13 -18.09 28.81
C SER A 97 6.71 -17.55 29.05
N SER A 98 6.14 -17.76 30.24
CA SER A 98 4.83 -17.23 30.64
C SER A 98 4.80 -15.72 30.91
N GLY A 99 5.97 -15.06 31.07
CA GLY A 99 6.08 -13.63 31.37
C GLY A 99 6.20 -12.71 30.15
N GLY A 100 6.12 -13.25 28.93
CA GLY A 100 6.42 -12.51 27.69
C GLY A 100 7.92 -12.33 27.45
N THR A 101 8.28 -11.64 26.36
CA THR A 101 9.67 -11.56 25.87
C THR A 101 10.48 -10.37 26.41
N ALA A 102 9.91 -9.57 27.33
CA ALA A 102 10.53 -8.35 27.82
C ALA A 102 11.80 -8.59 28.66
N ALA A 103 11.79 -9.55 29.59
CA ALA A 103 12.94 -9.84 30.43
C ALA A 103 14.14 -10.45 29.65
N PRO A 104 13.94 -11.44 28.75
CA PRO A 104 14.99 -11.88 27.82
C PRO A 104 15.53 -10.75 26.95
N ALA A 105 14.65 -9.92 26.38
CA ALA A 105 15.08 -8.80 25.54
C ALA A 105 15.94 -7.80 26.31
N LYS A 106 15.55 -7.45 27.54
CA LYS A 106 16.33 -6.56 28.40
C LYS A 106 17.70 -7.15 28.69
N HIS A 107 17.78 -8.41 29.11
CA HIS A 107 19.06 -9.09 29.38
C HIS A 107 19.99 -9.12 28.15
N LEU A 108 19.49 -9.34 26.94
CA LEU A 108 20.31 -9.27 25.73
C LEU A 108 20.85 -7.86 25.48
N MET A 109 20.05 -6.82 25.77
CA MET A 109 20.40 -5.39 25.53
C MET A 109 21.24 -4.74 26.63
N ASP A 110 21.09 -5.14 27.90
CA ASP A 110 21.88 -4.61 29.02
C ASP A 110 23.38 -4.89 28.79
N PRO A 111 24.32 -4.02 29.22
CA PRO A 111 25.75 -4.24 29.01
C PRO A 111 26.32 -5.35 29.93
N PRO A 112 27.49 -5.92 29.59
CA PRO A 112 28.23 -6.79 30.52
C PRO A 112 28.54 -6.07 31.85
N PRO A 113 28.56 -6.78 33.00
CA PRO A 113 28.50 -8.24 33.14
C PRO A 113 27.08 -8.83 33.16
N ASP A 114 26.03 -8.00 33.27
CA ASP A 114 24.66 -8.50 33.49
C ASP A 114 23.89 -8.83 32.21
N GLY A 115 24.32 -8.28 31.08
CA GLY A 115 23.81 -8.61 29.75
C GLY A 115 24.90 -8.70 28.70
N HIS A 116 24.49 -8.61 27.44
CA HIS A 116 25.35 -8.84 26.28
C HIS A 116 25.53 -7.62 25.36
N GLY A 117 24.89 -6.49 25.65
CA GLY A 117 24.97 -5.26 24.84
C GLY A 117 24.46 -5.44 23.40
N LEU A 118 23.67 -6.46 23.12
CA LEU A 118 23.23 -6.81 21.77
C LEU A 118 22.13 -5.84 21.31
N PRO A 119 22.34 -5.09 20.21
CA PRO A 119 21.34 -4.17 19.71
C PRO A 119 20.15 -4.95 19.17
N LYS A 120 18.97 -4.75 19.77
CA LYS A 120 17.70 -5.20 19.18
C LYS A 120 17.55 -4.53 17.82
N GLY A 121 17.65 -5.33 16.75
CA GLY A 121 17.78 -4.84 15.37
C GLY A 121 16.76 -3.76 15.02
N ALA A 122 17.21 -2.52 14.92
CA ALA A 122 16.37 -1.40 14.52
C ALA A 122 16.08 -1.53 13.01
N PRO A 123 14.83 -1.34 12.54
CA PRO A 123 14.51 -1.36 11.12
C PRO A 123 15.40 -0.43 10.28
N ARG A 124 15.83 0.71 10.83
CA ARG A 124 16.75 1.65 10.16
C ARG A 124 18.18 1.11 9.97
N THR A 125 18.77 0.37 10.92
CA THR A 125 20.18 -0.07 10.78
C THR A 125 20.34 -1.18 9.73
N ALA A 126 19.36 -2.09 9.64
CA ALA A 126 19.33 -3.10 8.59
C ALA A 126 19.16 -2.46 7.20
N LYS A 127 18.17 -1.56 7.03
CA LYS A 127 17.94 -0.82 5.78
C LYS A 127 19.19 -0.07 5.29
N VAL A 128 19.85 0.69 6.17
CA VAL A 128 21.08 1.43 5.83
C VAL A 128 22.21 0.49 5.37
N THR A 129 22.30 -0.71 5.96
CA THR A 129 23.28 -1.72 5.54
C THR A 129 22.98 -2.23 4.13
N THR A 130 21.74 -2.60 3.85
CA THR A 130 21.30 -3.05 2.52
C THR A 130 21.55 -1.99 1.44
N ILE A 131 21.20 -0.73 1.72
CA ILE A 131 21.42 0.40 0.81
C ILE A 131 22.91 0.56 0.46
N ARG A 132 23.80 0.52 1.46
CA ARG A 132 25.25 0.59 1.25
C ARG A 132 25.75 -0.55 0.37
N THR A 133 25.28 -1.78 0.58
CA THR A 133 25.64 -2.94 -0.25
C THR A 133 25.20 -2.77 -1.71
N ILE A 134 23.99 -2.26 -1.96
CA ILE A 134 23.48 -2.01 -3.33
C ILE A 134 24.33 -0.95 -4.04
N ILE A 135 24.68 0.15 -3.35
CA ILE A 135 25.53 1.21 -3.91
C ILE A 135 26.90 0.64 -4.30
N GLU A 136 27.54 -0.15 -3.43
CA GLU A 136 28.87 -0.70 -3.71
C GLU A 136 28.85 -1.72 -4.86
N GLN A 137 27.83 -2.59 -4.93
CA GLN A 137 27.63 -3.49 -6.07
C GLN A 137 27.43 -2.72 -7.39
N ALA A 138 26.69 -1.60 -7.35
CA ALA A 138 26.50 -0.75 -8.52
C ALA A 138 27.79 -0.03 -8.97
N ARG A 139 28.72 0.26 -8.06
CA ARG A 139 30.03 0.82 -8.39
C ARG A 139 30.92 -0.20 -9.12
N VAL A 140 31.04 -1.42 -8.59
CA VAL A 140 31.80 -2.51 -9.23
C VAL A 140 31.26 -2.78 -10.65
N ALA A 141 29.95 -2.91 -10.80
CA ALA A 141 29.32 -3.12 -12.11
C ALA A 141 29.47 -1.93 -13.09
N ALA A 142 29.72 -0.72 -12.59
CA ALA A 142 30.01 0.45 -13.42
C ALA A 142 31.50 0.51 -13.85
N GLU A 143 32.42 0.04 -13.00
CA GLU A 143 33.84 -0.09 -13.32
C GLU A 143 34.08 -1.18 -14.40
N GLU A 144 33.33 -2.29 -14.33
CA GLU A 144 33.35 -3.35 -15.35
C GLU A 144 32.82 -2.91 -16.73
N ASN A 145 32.09 -1.80 -16.82
CA ASN A 145 31.42 -1.37 -18.06
C ASN A 145 31.67 0.12 -18.41
N PRO A 146 32.84 0.44 -19.00
CA PRO A 146 33.27 1.82 -19.25
C PRO A 146 32.41 2.52 -20.33
N ARG A 147 31.41 3.28 -19.88
CA ARG A 147 30.54 4.11 -20.72
C ARG A 147 31.16 5.49 -21.03
N LYS A 148 30.66 6.15 -22.08
CA LYS A 148 31.06 7.53 -22.46
C LYS A 148 31.01 8.47 -21.24
N ARG A 149 32.15 9.11 -20.95
CA ARG A 149 32.35 10.03 -19.83
C ARG A 149 31.34 11.19 -19.89
N ARG A 150 30.43 11.25 -18.91
CA ARG A 150 29.56 12.43 -18.70
C ARG A 150 30.43 13.57 -18.17
N ARG A 151 30.08 14.83 -18.49
CA ARG A 151 30.71 15.98 -17.85
C ARG A 151 30.32 15.99 -16.38
N LEU A 152 31.30 16.07 -15.48
CA LEU A 152 31.06 16.36 -14.08
C LEU A 152 30.72 17.85 -13.97
N ASN A 153 29.66 18.17 -13.22
CA ASN A 153 29.39 19.54 -12.80
C ASN A 153 29.99 19.68 -11.39
N ASP A 154 30.91 20.63 -11.20
CA ASP A 154 31.69 20.78 -9.96
C ASP A 154 31.02 21.76 -8.97
N GLN A 155 29.69 21.87 -9.05
CA GLN A 155 28.90 22.75 -8.20
C GLN A 155 28.41 21.94 -7.00
N SER A 156 28.85 22.33 -5.81
CA SER A 156 28.30 21.88 -4.54
C SER A 156 26.79 22.09 -4.55
N GLY A 157 26.02 21.02 -4.35
CA GLY A 157 24.56 21.09 -4.31
C GLY A 157 24.05 21.79 -3.04
N ASP A 158 22.94 22.51 -3.18
CA ASP A 158 22.22 23.10 -2.05
C ASP A 158 21.68 22.01 -1.09
N SER A 159 21.45 22.39 0.17
CA SER A 159 20.79 21.53 1.15
C SER A 159 19.36 21.18 0.71
N ILE A 160 18.90 19.97 1.04
CA ILE A 160 17.51 19.57 0.78
C ILE A 160 16.59 20.19 1.84
N GLU A 161 15.65 21.02 1.40
CA GLU A 161 14.54 21.50 2.22
C GLU A 161 13.47 20.39 2.36
N PRO A 162 13.17 19.88 3.58
CA PRO A 162 12.28 18.72 3.76
C PRO A 162 10.87 18.92 3.22
N ASP A 163 10.29 20.11 3.40
CA ASP A 163 8.93 20.42 2.93
C ASP A 163 8.84 20.43 1.40
N GLN A 164 9.91 20.87 0.71
CA GLN A 164 9.99 20.83 -0.74
C GLN A 164 10.15 19.38 -1.23
N LEU A 165 10.92 18.56 -0.52
CA LEU A 165 11.03 17.12 -0.80
C LEU A 165 9.67 16.42 -0.66
N GLU A 166 8.93 16.63 0.44
CA GLU A 166 7.58 16.06 0.63
C GLU A 166 6.67 16.45 -0.54
N ALA A 167 6.63 17.73 -0.90
CA ALA A 167 5.78 18.20 -1.98
C ALA A 167 6.15 17.66 -3.36
N LEU A 168 7.44 17.58 -3.69
CA LEU A 168 7.93 16.98 -4.93
C LEU A 168 7.69 15.47 -4.96
N TYR A 169 7.84 14.78 -3.81
CA TYR A 169 7.61 13.34 -3.69
C TYR A 169 6.12 12.99 -3.89
N VAL A 170 5.21 13.69 -3.21
CA VAL A 170 3.76 13.53 -3.41
C VAL A 170 3.38 13.80 -4.86
N ARG A 171 3.92 14.86 -5.48
CA ARG A 171 3.68 15.17 -6.90
C ARG A 171 4.20 14.08 -7.83
N PHE A 172 5.39 13.53 -7.57
CA PHE A 172 5.96 12.43 -8.36
C PHE A 172 5.09 11.17 -8.27
N ILE A 173 4.70 10.75 -7.06
CA ILE A 173 3.85 9.57 -6.86
C ILE A 173 2.48 9.73 -7.54
N THR A 174 1.85 10.90 -7.39
CA THR A 174 0.51 11.15 -7.94
C THR A 174 0.50 11.37 -9.45
N ALA A 175 1.42 12.17 -10.00
CA ALA A 175 1.46 12.46 -11.44
C ALA A 175 1.90 11.25 -12.28
N CYS A 176 2.70 10.34 -11.71
CA CYS A 176 3.14 9.12 -12.39
C CYS A 176 2.35 7.86 -11.99
N SER A 177 1.29 8.00 -11.17
CA SER A 177 0.46 6.89 -10.68
C SER A 177 1.26 5.74 -10.04
N LEU A 178 2.27 6.08 -9.23
CA LEU A 178 3.23 5.11 -8.70
C LEU A 178 2.73 4.44 -7.40
N PRO A 179 3.12 3.18 -7.12
CA PRO A 179 2.80 2.53 -5.85
C PRO A 179 3.41 3.27 -4.67
N PHE A 180 2.65 3.51 -3.60
CA PHE A 180 3.15 4.19 -2.39
C PHE A 180 4.30 3.43 -1.71
N ARG A 181 4.37 2.10 -1.91
CA ARG A 181 5.47 1.23 -1.46
C ARG A 181 6.78 1.43 -2.22
N LEU A 182 6.83 2.26 -3.26
CA LEU A 182 8.09 2.64 -3.92
C LEU A 182 9.10 3.21 -2.91
N VAL A 183 8.64 3.90 -1.87
CA VAL A 183 9.52 4.43 -0.81
C VAL A 183 10.21 3.35 0.03
N GLU A 184 9.68 2.12 0.02
CA GLU A 184 10.23 0.97 0.75
C GLU A 184 11.20 0.14 -0.10
N CYS A 185 11.26 0.37 -1.42
CA CYS A 185 12.12 -0.34 -2.36
C CYS A 185 13.61 -0.02 -2.10
N PRO A 186 14.45 -1.01 -1.75
CA PRO A 186 15.87 -0.79 -1.44
C PRO A 186 16.66 -0.16 -2.60
N GLU A 187 16.35 -0.54 -3.84
CA GLU A 187 17.01 -0.06 -5.05
C GLU A 187 16.68 1.41 -5.33
N PHE A 188 15.42 1.80 -5.11
CA PHE A 188 14.97 3.20 -5.23
C PHE A 188 15.63 4.07 -4.14
N ARG A 189 15.69 3.59 -2.90
CA ARG A 189 16.39 4.29 -1.81
C ARG A 189 17.89 4.38 -2.06
N ALA A 190 18.53 3.33 -2.57
CA ALA A 190 19.95 3.33 -2.94
C ALA A 190 20.27 4.34 -4.05
N LEU A 191 19.41 4.46 -5.08
CA LEU A 191 19.55 5.48 -6.11
C LEU A 191 19.48 6.90 -5.52
N LEU A 192 18.55 7.16 -4.61
CA LEU A 192 18.43 8.47 -3.98
C LEU A 192 19.56 8.75 -2.97
N ALA A 193 20.00 7.76 -2.20
CA ALA A 193 21.11 7.89 -1.26
C ALA A 193 22.45 8.14 -1.95
N TYR A 194 22.64 7.60 -3.16
CA TYR A 194 23.78 7.95 -4.03
C TYR A 194 23.76 9.42 -4.48
N ILE A 195 22.58 10.03 -4.63
CA ILE A 195 22.43 11.45 -5.01
C ILE A 195 22.60 12.36 -3.79
N ASN A 196 22.07 11.97 -2.62
CA ASN A 196 22.23 12.70 -1.37
C ASN A 196 22.24 11.74 -0.17
N ASN A 197 23.34 11.74 0.60
CA ASN A 197 23.54 10.81 1.73
C ASN A 197 22.53 11.00 2.88
N ASP A 198 22.00 12.22 3.06
CA ASP A 198 21.08 12.55 4.16
C ASP A 198 19.61 12.22 3.82
N ILE A 199 19.33 11.71 2.62
CA ILE A 199 17.96 11.44 2.16
C ILE A 199 17.21 10.42 3.04
N GLU A 200 17.93 9.51 3.71
CA GLU A 200 17.39 8.56 4.69
C GLU A 200 16.89 9.21 5.99
N THR A 201 17.24 10.47 6.24
CA THR A 201 16.67 11.29 7.32
C THR A 201 15.28 11.78 6.94
N TRP A 202 15.08 12.14 5.66
CA TRP A 202 13.90 12.86 5.18
C TRP A 202 12.84 11.95 4.53
N LEU A 203 13.24 10.86 3.88
CA LEU A 203 12.30 9.91 3.27
C LEU A 203 11.55 9.10 4.33
N PRO A 204 10.23 8.93 4.18
CA PRO A 204 9.45 8.15 5.11
C PRO A 204 9.84 6.67 5.09
N ASP A 205 9.68 6.00 6.23
CA ASP A 205 10.05 4.60 6.41
C ASP A 205 9.02 3.62 5.80
N THR A 206 7.77 4.07 5.58
CA THR A 206 6.64 3.26 5.13
C THR A 206 5.70 3.99 4.17
N HIS A 207 4.97 3.20 3.38
CA HIS A 207 3.91 3.67 2.48
C HIS A 207 2.72 4.34 3.19
N ASP A 208 2.46 4.03 4.46
CA ASP A 208 1.40 4.68 5.24
C ASP A 208 1.70 6.15 5.52
N THR A 209 2.97 6.51 5.72
CA THR A 209 3.38 7.91 5.84
C THR A 209 3.25 8.64 4.50
N VAL A 210 3.62 7.99 3.38
CA VAL A 210 3.39 8.54 2.02
C VAL A 210 1.90 8.77 1.77
N LYS A 211 1.04 7.82 2.13
CA LYS A 211 -0.43 7.98 2.09
C LYS A 211 -0.88 9.17 2.94
N THR A 212 -0.30 9.36 4.13
CA THR A 212 -0.62 10.49 5.02
C THR A 212 -0.23 11.83 4.39
N TRP A 213 0.95 11.93 3.77
CA TRP A 213 1.39 13.10 3.02
C TRP A 213 0.45 13.43 1.85
N ILE A 214 0.10 12.42 1.03
CA ILE A 214 -0.86 12.56 -0.07
C ILE A 214 -2.22 13.05 0.44
N MET A 215 -2.76 12.46 1.51
CA MET A 215 -4.06 12.86 2.06
C MET A 215 -4.06 14.28 2.65
N ARG A 216 -2.96 14.72 3.28
CA ARG A 216 -2.81 16.11 3.74
C ARG A 216 -2.85 17.08 2.57
N GLN A 217 -2.06 16.82 1.53
CA GLN A 217 -2.08 17.67 0.34
C GLN A 217 -3.43 17.65 -0.37
N TYR A 218 -4.10 16.50 -0.45
CA TYR A 218 -5.44 16.37 -1.00
C TYR A 218 -6.45 17.25 -0.25
N GLU A 219 -6.54 17.19 1.07
CA GLU A 219 -7.47 18.04 1.82
C GLU A 219 -7.15 19.53 1.68
N CYS A 220 -5.87 19.92 1.64
CA CYS A 220 -5.48 21.30 1.34
C CYS A 220 -5.89 21.76 -0.08
N GLN A 221 -5.74 20.91 -1.11
CA GLN A 221 -6.15 21.25 -2.48
C GLN A 221 -7.67 21.25 -2.64
N LYS A 222 -8.37 20.32 -1.99
CA LYS A 222 -9.83 20.23 -1.95
C LYS A 222 -10.44 21.51 -1.37
N GLU A 223 -9.88 22.04 -0.28
CA GLU A 223 -10.33 23.31 0.29
C GLU A 223 -10.08 24.50 -0.65
N ARG A 224 -8.93 24.54 -1.34
CA ARG A 224 -8.66 25.54 -2.39
C ARG A 224 -9.64 25.46 -3.57
N VAL A 225 -9.98 24.24 -4.01
CA VAL A 225 -10.96 24.01 -5.08
C VAL A 225 -12.37 24.42 -4.62
N LYS A 226 -12.76 24.12 -3.38
CA LYS A 226 -14.02 24.61 -2.79
C LYS A 226 -14.11 26.14 -2.82
N GLN A 227 -13.07 26.83 -2.36
CA GLN A 227 -13.01 28.30 -2.37
C GLN A 227 -13.08 28.86 -3.80
N ARG A 228 -12.37 28.24 -4.75
CA ARG A 228 -12.40 28.61 -6.18
C ARG A 228 -13.79 28.46 -6.80
N ILE A 229 -14.51 27.38 -6.46
CA ILE A 229 -15.90 27.15 -6.88
C ILE A 229 -16.87 28.14 -6.20
N GLN A 230 -16.69 28.42 -4.91
CA GLN A 230 -17.52 29.40 -4.18
C GLN A 230 -17.34 30.83 -4.73
N SER A 231 -16.16 31.16 -5.27
CA SER A 231 -15.88 32.40 -5.97
C SER A 231 -16.38 32.45 -7.44
N ALA A 232 -17.13 31.46 -7.91
CA ALA A 232 -17.59 31.43 -9.30
C ALA A 232 -18.47 32.64 -9.64
N LYS A 233 -18.18 33.28 -10.78
CA LYS A 233 -19.00 34.37 -11.34
C LYS A 233 -20.22 33.87 -12.12
N SER A 234 -20.18 32.64 -12.63
CA SER A 234 -21.32 32.01 -13.29
C SER A 234 -22.14 31.15 -12.33
N ARG A 235 -23.27 30.64 -12.82
CA ARG A 235 -23.85 29.42 -12.26
C ARG A 235 -22.85 28.27 -12.40
N ILE A 236 -22.83 27.38 -11.42
CA ILE A 236 -22.04 26.15 -11.46
C ILE A 236 -22.91 25.08 -12.15
N HIS A 237 -22.39 24.48 -13.21
CA HIS A 237 -23.05 23.39 -13.92
C HIS A 237 -22.41 22.06 -13.50
N ILE A 238 -23.22 21.10 -13.08
CA ILE A 238 -22.75 19.76 -12.69
C ILE A 238 -23.03 18.78 -13.84
N SER A 239 -22.00 18.07 -14.29
CA SER A 239 -22.14 16.90 -15.15
C SER A 239 -21.83 15.64 -14.34
N CYS A 240 -22.67 14.62 -14.48
CA CYS A 240 -22.44 13.30 -13.87
C CYS A 240 -22.24 12.27 -14.98
N ASP A 241 -21.31 11.35 -14.76
CA ASP A 241 -21.04 10.21 -15.63
C ASP A 241 -21.07 8.94 -14.78
N LEU A 242 -21.73 7.89 -15.26
CA LEU A 242 -21.92 6.62 -14.54
C LEU A 242 -21.53 5.48 -15.48
N TRP A 243 -20.47 4.75 -15.14
CA TRP A 243 -19.96 3.65 -15.95
C TRP A 243 -19.59 2.44 -15.10
N THR A 244 -19.67 1.25 -15.69
CA THR A 244 -19.11 0.04 -15.07
C THR A 244 -17.62 -0.06 -15.40
N SER A 245 -16.77 -0.18 -14.38
CA SER A 245 -15.34 -0.39 -14.55
C SER A 245 -15.00 -1.81 -15.02
N PRO A 246 -13.79 -2.07 -15.55
CA PRO A 246 -13.37 -3.42 -15.95
C PRO A 246 -13.33 -4.46 -14.81
N ASN A 247 -13.35 -4.01 -13.55
CA ASN A 247 -13.48 -4.87 -12.36
C ASN A 247 -14.92 -4.91 -11.80
N SER A 248 -15.92 -4.63 -12.64
CA SER A 248 -17.36 -4.73 -12.35
C SER A 248 -17.88 -3.84 -11.22
N LEU A 249 -17.23 -2.70 -10.96
CA LEU A 249 -17.74 -1.67 -10.04
C LEU A 249 -18.52 -0.62 -10.83
N ALA A 250 -19.69 -0.21 -10.36
CA ALA A 250 -20.36 0.97 -10.89
C ALA A 250 -19.70 2.23 -10.31
N ILE A 251 -19.15 3.08 -11.17
CA ILE A 251 -18.40 4.27 -10.79
C ILE A 251 -19.17 5.51 -11.25
N LEU A 252 -19.47 6.40 -10.29
CA LEU A 252 -20.07 7.71 -10.51
C LEU A 252 -18.99 8.80 -10.44
N GLY A 253 -18.70 9.42 -11.58
CA GLY A 253 -17.92 10.65 -11.68
C GLY A 253 -18.83 11.88 -11.59
N VAL A 254 -18.50 12.84 -10.73
CA VAL A 254 -19.20 14.13 -10.61
C VAL A 254 -18.22 15.25 -10.90
N VAL A 255 -18.54 16.11 -11.87
CA VAL A 255 -17.67 17.21 -12.34
C VAL A 255 -18.45 18.53 -12.33
N ALA A 256 -17.85 19.56 -11.73
CA ALA A 256 -18.35 20.93 -11.79
C ALA A 256 -17.68 21.71 -12.92
N HIS A 257 -18.46 22.54 -13.62
CA HIS A 257 -18.02 23.45 -14.67
C HIS A 257 -18.52 24.86 -14.33
N TYR A 258 -17.63 25.85 -14.32
CA TYR A 258 -17.95 27.20 -13.88
C TYR A 258 -16.97 28.24 -14.44
N VAL A 259 -17.39 29.50 -14.46
CA VAL A 259 -16.55 30.64 -14.82
C VAL A 259 -16.04 31.31 -13.54
N THR A 260 -14.72 31.49 -13.46
CA THR A 260 -14.02 32.04 -12.30
C THR A 260 -14.15 33.56 -12.18
N GLU A 261 -13.65 34.12 -11.08
CA GLU A 261 -13.47 35.57 -10.94
C GLU A 261 -12.60 36.17 -12.06
N ASP A 262 -11.62 35.43 -12.55
CA ASP A 262 -10.73 35.82 -13.65
C ASP A 262 -11.38 35.70 -15.06
N GLY A 263 -12.66 35.33 -15.11
CA GLY A 263 -13.41 35.15 -16.36
C GLY A 263 -13.01 33.89 -17.14
N GLN A 264 -12.29 32.95 -16.53
CA GLN A 264 -11.86 31.70 -17.17
C GLN A 264 -12.87 30.58 -16.91
N LEU A 265 -13.14 29.75 -17.92
CA LEU A 265 -13.93 28.53 -17.78
C LEU A 265 -13.04 27.42 -17.17
N GLU A 266 -13.32 27.05 -15.93
CA GLU A 266 -12.64 25.96 -15.21
C GLU A 266 -13.60 24.77 -15.00
N HIS A 267 -13.02 23.57 -14.87
CA HIS A 267 -13.75 22.36 -14.53
C HIS A 267 -12.98 21.52 -13.51
N HIS A 268 -13.68 20.94 -12.54
CA HIS A 268 -13.08 20.13 -11.48
C HIS A 268 -13.91 18.89 -11.17
N VAL A 269 -13.23 17.74 -11.07
CA VAL A 269 -13.81 16.50 -10.54
C VAL A 269 -14.06 16.72 -9.05
N LEU A 270 -15.33 16.69 -8.63
CA LEU A 270 -15.73 16.81 -7.23
C LEU A 270 -15.68 15.46 -6.51
N ALA A 271 -16.06 14.40 -7.21
CA ALA A 271 -16.06 13.05 -6.67
C ALA A 271 -15.89 11.99 -7.75
N LEU A 272 -15.32 10.87 -7.32
CA LEU A 272 -15.32 9.59 -8.03
C LEU A 272 -15.74 8.56 -6.97
N LYS A 273 -16.97 8.05 -7.05
CA LYS A 273 -17.57 7.15 -6.06
C LYS A 273 -17.89 5.79 -6.67
N ASP A 274 -17.66 4.74 -5.90
CA ASP A 274 -18.33 3.45 -6.06
C ASP A 274 -19.82 3.58 -5.67
N ILE A 275 -20.70 2.94 -6.45
CA ILE A 275 -22.14 2.91 -6.23
C ILE A 275 -22.59 1.45 -6.15
N ASP A 276 -22.63 0.93 -4.92
CA ASP A 276 -23.07 -0.46 -4.64
C ASP A 276 -24.61 -0.61 -4.53
N SER A 277 -25.36 0.49 -4.64
CA SER A 277 -26.83 0.50 -4.55
C SER A 277 -27.51 0.31 -5.91
N GLU A 278 -28.79 -0.05 -5.88
CA GLU A 278 -29.68 0.00 -7.05
C GLU A 278 -29.50 1.32 -7.82
N HIS A 279 -29.26 1.23 -9.12
CA HIS A 279 -28.95 2.37 -9.99
C HIS A 279 -30.20 3.18 -10.39
N ASP A 280 -31.16 3.30 -9.48
CA ASP A 280 -32.31 4.18 -9.65
C ASP A 280 -31.90 5.67 -9.49
N GLY A 281 -32.61 6.56 -10.18
CA GLY A 281 -32.37 8.00 -10.14
C GLY A 281 -32.46 8.59 -8.73
N SER A 282 -33.28 8.01 -7.84
CA SER A 282 -33.38 8.44 -6.44
C SER A 282 -32.06 8.24 -5.67
N HIS A 283 -31.44 7.06 -5.79
CA HIS A 283 -30.17 6.73 -5.15
C HIS A 283 -29.01 7.57 -5.72
N LEU A 284 -28.97 7.75 -7.04
CA LEU A 284 -27.97 8.60 -7.70
C LEU A 284 -28.10 10.06 -7.27
N ALA A 285 -29.33 10.60 -7.17
CA ALA A 285 -29.56 11.96 -6.67
C ALA A 285 -29.03 12.15 -5.24
N VAL A 286 -29.28 11.19 -4.34
CA VAL A 286 -28.73 11.21 -2.96
C VAL A 286 -27.20 11.12 -2.96
N ALA A 287 -26.60 10.33 -3.87
CA ALA A 287 -25.15 10.21 -3.97
C ALA A 287 -24.47 11.50 -4.46
N ILE A 288 -25.13 12.23 -5.38
CA ILE A 288 -24.70 13.52 -5.94
C ILE A 288 -24.89 14.65 -4.93
N LEU A 289 -26.03 14.72 -4.22
CA LEU A 289 -26.25 15.73 -3.18
C LEU A 289 -25.14 15.69 -2.11
N LYS A 290 -24.78 14.49 -1.63
CA LYS A 290 -23.62 14.23 -0.75
C LYS A 290 -22.22 14.57 -1.34
N VAL A 291 -22.14 15.19 -2.51
CA VAL A 291 -20.91 15.74 -3.11
C VAL A 291 -20.97 17.27 -3.23
N VAL A 292 -22.18 17.81 -3.36
CA VAL A 292 -22.44 19.23 -3.63
C VAL A 292 -22.77 20.00 -2.34
N ASP A 293 -23.36 19.32 -1.34
CA ASP A 293 -23.59 19.82 0.03
C ASP A 293 -22.29 19.92 0.85
#